data_AF-A0A940C402-F1
#
_entry.id   AF-A0A940C402-F1
#
_cell.length_a   1.000
_cell.length_b   1.000
_cell.length_c   1.000
_cell.angle_alpha   90.00
_cell.angle_beta   90.00
_cell.angle_gamma   90.00
#
_symmetry.space_group_name_H-M   'P 1'
#
loop_
_entity.id
_entity.type
_entity.pdbx_description
1 polymer ?
#
loop_
_entity_poly.entity_id
_entity_poly.type
_entity_poly.pdbx_seq_one_letter_code
_entity_poly.pdbx_strand_id
1 'polypeptide(L)'
;MTTIREDELAKVNGGMGADPTDPGDASMSASKIKTGDRVSVKASPNLGVGTVTSLRYDQTWVANVVFDSGTGNGLFETDELVKA
;
A
#
# COMPACT_ATOMS: atom_id res chain seq x y z
N MET A 1 35.22 36.61 22.48
CA MET A 1 34.59 35.46 23.14
C MET A 1 33.14 35.43 22.66
N THR A 2 32.80 34.43 21.84
CA THR A 2 31.65 34.49 20.92
C THR A 2 30.38 33.99 21.58
N THR A 3 29.33 34.80 21.52
CA THR A 3 27.96 34.54 21.99
C THR A 3 27.34 33.36 21.22
N ILE A 4 26.99 32.28 21.93
CA ILE A 4 26.12 31.23 21.39
C ILE A 4 24.68 31.69 21.62
N ARG A 5 23.92 31.87 20.54
CA ARG A 5 22.51 32.30 20.55
C ARG A 5 21.63 31.11 20.97
N GLU A 6 20.61 31.35 21.78
CA GLU A 6 19.64 30.35 22.28
C GLU A 6 18.69 29.76 21.21
N ASP A 7 19.06 29.80 19.92
CA ASP A 7 18.21 29.40 18.78
C ASP A 7 18.66 28.09 18.09
N GLU A 8 19.71 27.39 18.56
CA GLU A 8 20.31 26.25 17.83
C GLU A 8 20.37 24.91 18.61
N LEU A 9 19.82 24.80 19.83
CA LEU A 9 19.96 23.58 20.65
C LEU A 9 18.81 22.56 20.55
N ALA A 10 17.77 22.80 19.75
CA ALA A 10 16.67 21.85 19.54
C ALA A 10 16.67 21.23 18.12
N LYS A 11 17.85 21.08 17.50
CA LYS A 11 18.04 20.33 16.24
C LYS A 11 18.34 18.84 16.44
N VAL A 12 18.32 18.32 17.67
CA VAL A 12 18.83 16.99 17.96
C VAL A 12 17.81 16.21 18.79
N ASN A 13 17.39 15.06 18.25
CA ASN A 13 16.48 14.05 18.82
C ASN A 13 14.96 14.23 18.60
N GLY A 14 14.55 14.56 17.38
CA GLY A 14 13.38 13.91 16.79
C GLY A 14 13.77 12.52 16.32
N GLY A 15 14.01 11.63 17.29
CA GLY A 15 14.37 10.25 17.03
C GLY A 15 13.39 9.64 16.05
N MET A 16 13.96 9.03 15.01
CA MET A 16 13.37 8.05 14.12
C MET A 16 12.64 7.00 14.95
N GLY A 17 11.42 7.31 15.36
CA GLY A 17 10.46 6.33 15.86
C GLY A 17 9.99 5.53 14.67
N ALA A 18 10.83 4.61 14.20
CA ALA A 18 10.32 3.42 13.57
C ALA A 18 9.60 2.65 14.69
N ASP A 19 8.36 3.05 14.96
CA ASP A 19 7.43 2.24 15.71
C ASP A 19 7.44 0.85 15.05
N PRO A 20 7.89 -0.22 15.74
CA PRO A 20 7.83 -1.58 15.18
C PRO A 20 6.37 -2.07 15.04
N THR A 21 5.42 -1.29 15.54
CA THR A 21 3.97 -1.44 15.38
C THR A 21 3.42 -0.72 14.16
N ASP A 22 4.24 0.05 13.44
CA ASP A 22 3.86 0.66 12.17
C ASP A 22 4.22 -0.31 11.03
N PRO A 23 3.25 -0.97 10.38
CA PRO A 23 3.49 -1.77 9.19
C PRO A 23 3.90 -0.93 7.96
N GLY A 24 4.26 0.35 8.14
CA GLY A 24 4.63 1.29 7.10
C GLY A 24 5.88 0.93 6.32
N ASP A 25 6.73 0.01 6.81
CA ASP A 25 8.01 -0.33 6.18
C ASP A 25 8.14 -1.77 5.67
N ALA A 26 7.01 -2.45 5.37
CA ALA A 26 6.98 -3.53 4.37
C ALA A 26 6.87 -2.96 2.93
N SER A 27 7.21 -1.68 2.75
CA SER A 27 6.98 -0.86 1.56
C SER A 27 8.12 -0.85 0.54
N MET A 28 8.99 -1.86 0.54
CA MET A 28 10.02 -1.99 -0.51
C MET A 28 10.08 -3.41 -1.06
N SER A 29 9.01 -3.83 -1.76
CA SER A 29 9.04 -4.78 -2.91
C SER A 29 7.67 -5.43 -3.21
N ALA A 30 6.60 -5.14 -2.46
CA ALA A 30 5.31 -5.82 -2.60
C ALA A 30 4.08 -4.95 -2.96
N SER A 31 4.16 -3.62 -2.83
CA SER A 31 2.95 -2.80 -2.64
C SER A 31 2.56 -1.92 -3.83
N LYS A 32 2.34 -2.50 -5.03
CA LYS A 32 1.69 -1.72 -6.10
C LYS A 32 0.17 -1.58 -5.87
N ILE A 33 -0.43 -2.54 -5.16
CA ILE A 33 -1.86 -2.63 -4.87
C ILE A 33 -2.08 -2.70 -3.35
N LYS A 34 -3.02 -1.91 -2.83
CA LYS A 34 -3.43 -1.86 -1.42
C LYS A 34 -4.94 -2.09 -1.31
N THR A 35 -5.40 -2.47 -0.13
CA THR A 35 -6.84 -2.52 0.18
C THR A 35 -7.46 -1.13 0.00
N GLY A 36 -8.60 -1.06 -0.66
CA GLY A 36 -9.28 0.17 -1.06
C GLY A 36 -8.87 0.69 -2.43
N ASP A 37 -7.78 0.19 -3.03
CA ASP A 37 -7.39 0.60 -4.37
C ASP A 37 -8.41 0.13 -5.41
N ARG A 38 -8.64 0.98 -6.42
CA ARG A 38 -9.38 0.62 -7.62
C ARG A 38 -8.44 -0.01 -8.64
N VAL A 39 -8.79 -1.20 -9.09
CA VAL A 39 -7.95 -2.03 -9.95
C VAL A 39 -8.76 -2.69 -11.05
N SER A 40 -8.09 -2.98 -12.15
CA SER A 40 -8.58 -3.81 -13.24
C SER A 40 -7.67 -5.03 -13.40
N VAL A 41 -8.19 -6.13 -13.92
CA VAL A 41 -7.43 -7.37 -14.12
C VAL A 41 -6.86 -7.37 -15.54
N LYS A 42 -5.52 -7.46 -15.68
CA LYS A 42 -4.83 -7.50 -16.99
C LYS A 42 -5.36 -8.62 -17.88
N ALA A 43 -5.50 -9.80 -17.30
CA ALA A 43 -5.96 -11.00 -18.00
C ALA A 43 -7.45 -10.98 -18.34
N SER A 44 -8.24 -10.07 -17.74
CA SER A 44 -9.70 -10.05 -17.88
C SER A 44 -10.24 -8.61 -17.90
N PRO A 45 -9.97 -7.85 -18.97
CA PRO A 45 -10.42 -6.46 -19.08
C PRO A 45 -11.95 -6.33 -19.11
N ASN A 46 -12.68 -7.40 -19.48
CA ASN A 46 -14.14 -7.42 -19.52
C ASN A 46 -14.80 -7.38 -18.13
N LEU A 47 -14.08 -7.73 -17.06
CA LEU A 47 -14.61 -7.65 -15.69
C LEU A 47 -14.84 -6.20 -15.25
N GLY A 48 -14.15 -5.25 -15.91
CA GLY A 48 -14.17 -3.84 -15.58
C GLY A 48 -13.25 -3.52 -14.41
N VAL A 49 -13.54 -2.39 -13.76
CA VAL A 49 -12.81 -1.94 -12.57
C VAL A 49 -13.50 -2.48 -11.32
N GLY A 50 -12.71 -2.91 -10.35
CA GLY A 50 -13.17 -3.32 -9.04
C GLY A 50 -12.33 -2.70 -7.92
N THR A 51 -12.81 -2.86 -6.71
CA THR A 51 -12.16 -2.35 -5.49
C THR A 51 -11.55 -3.50 -4.73
N VAL A 52 -10.29 -3.35 -4.32
CA VAL A 52 -9.60 -4.32 -3.46
C VAL A 52 -10.20 -4.24 -2.06
N THR A 53 -10.74 -5.33 -1.56
CA THR A 53 -11.36 -5.41 -0.23
C THR A 53 -10.48 -6.11 0.80
N SER A 54 -9.55 -6.95 0.35
CA SER A 54 -8.62 -7.65 1.22
C SER A 54 -7.36 -8.04 0.46
N LEU A 55 -6.26 -8.13 1.18
CA LEU A 55 -4.98 -8.64 0.69
C LEU A 55 -4.51 -9.74 1.63
N ARG A 56 -3.98 -10.81 1.06
CA ARG A 56 -3.34 -11.89 1.81
C ARG A 56 -2.05 -12.31 1.12
N TYR A 57 -1.08 -12.72 1.92
CA TYR A 57 0.14 -13.33 1.45
C TYR A 57 0.07 -14.84 1.70
N ASP A 58 0.26 -15.64 0.65
CA ASP A 58 0.33 -17.10 0.75
C ASP A 58 1.70 -17.58 0.25
N GLN A 59 1.89 -17.60 -1.07
CA GLN A 59 3.21 -17.67 -1.75
C GLN A 59 3.48 -16.42 -2.57
N THR A 60 2.41 -15.82 -3.11
CA THR A 60 2.37 -14.53 -3.78
C THR A 60 1.36 -13.62 -3.06
N TRP A 61 1.39 -12.33 -3.35
CA TRP A 61 0.37 -11.41 -2.85
C TRP A 61 -0.91 -11.57 -3.66
N VAL A 62 -2.00 -11.91 -2.98
CA VAL A 62 -3.32 -12.12 -3.59
C VAL A 62 -4.31 -11.11 -3.02
N ALA A 63 -5.01 -10.44 -3.93
CA ALA A 63 -6.03 -9.44 -3.64
C ALA A 63 -7.43 -10.00 -3.90
N ASN A 64 -8.35 -9.77 -2.97
CA ASN A 64 -9.78 -9.95 -3.20
C ASN A 64 -10.36 -8.66 -3.78
N VAL A 65 -10.84 -8.72 -5.01
CA VAL A 65 -11.37 -7.58 -5.77
C VAL A 65 -12.87 -7.75 -5.93
N VAL A 66 -13.65 -6.73 -5.58
CA VAL A 66 -15.10 -6.67 -5.82
C VAL A 66 -15.36 -5.76 -7.01
N PHE A 67 -15.96 -6.28 -8.08
CA PHE A 67 -16.16 -5.50 -9.32
C PHE A 67 -17.44 -4.67 -9.28
N ASP A 68 -17.33 -3.43 -9.77
CA ASP A 68 -18.46 -2.48 -9.83
C ASP A 68 -19.57 -2.96 -10.78
N SER A 69 -19.21 -3.80 -11.76
CA SER A 69 -20.12 -4.36 -12.76
C SER A 69 -21.19 -5.30 -12.18
N GLY A 70 -21.13 -5.60 -10.88
CA GLY A 70 -22.03 -6.57 -10.24
C GLY A 70 -21.66 -8.02 -10.57
N THR A 71 -20.55 -8.25 -11.27
CA THR A 71 -20.03 -9.58 -11.64
C THR A 71 -19.60 -10.41 -10.41
N GLY A 72 -19.51 -9.77 -9.23
CA GLY A 72 -19.17 -10.39 -7.97
C GLY A 72 -17.75 -10.05 -7.52
N ASN A 73 -17.16 -10.91 -6.70
CA ASN A 73 -15.81 -10.77 -6.19
C ASN A 73 -14.89 -11.89 -6.70
N GLY A 74 -13.60 -11.60 -6.86
CA GLY A 74 -12.60 -12.55 -7.34
C GLY A 74 -11.25 -12.37 -6.64
N LEU A 75 -10.49 -13.45 -6.58
CA LEU A 75 -9.14 -13.47 -6.03
C LEU A 75 -8.14 -13.44 -7.19
N PHE A 76 -7.24 -12.44 -7.17
CA PHE A 76 -6.25 -12.24 -8.22
C PHE A 76 -4.89 -11.94 -7.62
N GLU A 77 -3.81 -12.37 -8.27
CA GLU A 77 -2.48 -11.98 -7.84
C GLU A 77 -2.28 -10.47 -8.08
N THR A 78 -1.59 -9.79 -7.16
CA THR A 78 -1.37 -8.34 -7.28
C THR A 78 -0.57 -7.96 -8.52
N ASP A 79 0.21 -8.89 -9.08
CA ASP A 79 0.94 -8.67 -10.33
C ASP A 79 0.01 -8.65 -11.56
N GLU A 80 -1.12 -9.37 -11.50
CA GLU A 80 -2.14 -9.38 -12.54
C GLU A 80 -3.06 -8.15 -12.50
N LEU A 81 -2.95 -7.34 -11.45
CA LEU A 81 -3.77 -6.16 -11.23
C LEU A 81 -3.09 -4.88 -11.70
N VAL A 82 -3.88 -3.97 -12.28
CA VAL A 82 -3.45 -2.63 -12.71
C VAL A 82 -4.35 -1.60 -12.05
N LYS A 83 -3.73 -0.59 -11.42
CA LYS A 83 -4.45 0.56 -10.89
C LYS A 83 -5.19 1.28 -12.01
N ALA A 84 -6.48 1.50 -11.79
CA ALA A 84 -7.37 2.21 -12.70
C ALA A 84 -7.36 3.73 -12.45
#